data_AF-G7VD00-F1
#
_entry.id   AF-G7VD00-F1
#
_cell.length_a   1.000
_cell.length_b   1.000
_cell.length_c   1.000
_cell.angle_alpha   90.00
_cell.angle_beta   90.00
_cell.angle_gamma   90.00
#
_symmetry.space_group_name_H-M   'P 1'
#
loop_
_entity.id
_entity.type
_entity.pdbx_description
1 polymer ?
#
loop_
_entity_poly.entity_id
_entity_poly.type
_entity_poly.pdbx_seq_one_letter_code
_entity_poly.pdbx_strand_id
1 'polypeptide(L)'
;MNKLIRFLHEAGLSIEVVAVDKQVLDIVGGFLQRLKWEESVLRRKSFDLLLLAQSVARGVKIFTTDRDFINIRERALPPSGRDERRDRSSGLRYYEDDYIIYVGYS
;
A
#
# COMPACT_ATOMS: atom_id res chain seq x y z
N MET A 1 11.75 -21.14 2.90
CA MET A 1 10.33 -20.76 2.76
C MET A 1 9.89 -20.09 4.06
N ASN A 2 9.38 -18.85 3.99
CA ASN A 2 9.19 -17.98 5.16
C ASN A 2 8.10 -18.53 6.10
N LYS A 3 8.27 -18.47 7.44
CA LYS A 3 7.32 -19.04 8.44
C LYS A 3 5.89 -18.51 8.26
N LEU A 4 5.74 -17.25 7.86
CA LEU A 4 4.45 -16.60 7.60
C LEU A 4 3.68 -17.24 6.44
N ILE A 5 4.36 -17.54 5.33
CA ILE A 5 3.75 -18.16 4.15
C ILE A 5 3.20 -19.54 4.51
N ARG A 6 3.94 -20.29 5.33
CA ARG A 6 3.53 -21.61 5.80
C ARG A 6 2.29 -21.55 6.72
N PHE A 7 2.26 -20.62 7.67
CA PHE A 7 1.10 -20.39 8.52
C PHE A 7 -0.17 -20.02 7.72
N LEU A 8 -0.04 -19.13 6.74
CA LEU A 8 -1.16 -18.72 5.88
C LEU A 8 -1.69 -19.90 5.05
N HIS A 9 -0.78 -20.72 4.51
CA HIS A 9 -1.15 -21.92 3.77
C HIS A 9 -1.83 -22.98 4.68
N GLU A 10 -1.35 -23.16 5.92
CA GLU A 10 -1.95 -24.06 6.92
C GLU A 10 -3.36 -23.57 7.36
N ALA A 11 -3.62 -22.26 7.31
CA ALA A 11 -4.95 -21.68 7.53
C ALA A 11 -5.88 -21.78 6.30
N GLY A 12 -5.46 -22.44 5.21
CA GLY A 12 -6.23 -22.56 3.97
C GLY A 12 -6.25 -21.29 3.11
N LEU A 13 -5.39 -20.31 3.41
CA LEU A 13 -5.26 -19.08 2.62
C LEU A 13 -4.25 -19.31 1.49
N SER A 14 -4.72 -19.27 0.24
CA SER A 14 -3.83 -19.26 -0.93
C SER A 14 -3.26 -17.86 -1.13
N ILE A 15 -1.93 -17.74 -1.14
CA ILE A 15 -1.25 -16.50 -1.53
C ILE A 15 -1.01 -16.57 -3.04
N GLU A 16 -1.73 -15.76 -3.79
CA GLU A 16 -1.46 -15.58 -5.22
C GLU A 16 -0.33 -14.57 -5.40
N VAL A 17 0.77 -15.01 -6.03
CA VAL A 17 1.86 -14.11 -6.41
C VAL A 17 1.50 -13.49 -7.75
N VAL A 18 1.22 -12.19 -7.75
CA VAL A 18 0.74 -11.52 -8.95
C VAL A 18 1.86 -10.76 -9.65
N ALA A 19 2.01 -11.00 -10.95
CA ALA A 19 3.02 -10.33 -11.76
C ALA A 19 2.73 -8.82 -11.92
N VAL A 20 3.78 -8.04 -12.15
CA VAL A 20 3.68 -6.65 -12.61
C VAL A 20 3.48 -6.69 -14.12
N ASP A 21 2.31 -6.26 -14.58
CA ASP A 21 1.98 -6.15 -15.99
C ASP A 21 2.10 -4.70 -16.49
N LYS A 22 1.83 -4.50 -17.78
CA LYS A 22 1.90 -3.18 -18.41
C LYS A 22 0.94 -2.17 -17.76
N GLN A 23 -0.26 -2.59 -17.36
CA GLN A 23 -1.24 -1.71 -16.73
C GLN A 23 -0.71 -1.15 -15.41
N VAL A 24 -0.05 -2.00 -14.61
CA VAL A 24 0.60 -1.56 -13.37
C VAL A 24 1.71 -0.54 -13.66
N LEU A 25 2.54 -0.77 -14.68
CA LEU A 25 3.60 0.17 -15.07
C LEU A 25 3.04 1.51 -15.55
N ASP A 26 1.95 1.50 -16.30
CA ASP A 26 1.27 2.71 -16.78
C ASP A 26 0.73 3.54 -15.60
N ILE A 27 0.16 2.88 -14.58
CA ILE A 27 -0.29 3.52 -13.33
C ILE A 27 0.89 4.13 -12.57
N VAL A 28 2.01 3.40 -12.43
CA VAL A 28 3.23 3.95 -11.81
C VAL A 28 3.70 5.19 -12.57
N GLY A 29 3.69 5.16 -13.91
CA GLY A 29 3.99 6.34 -14.73
C GLY A 29 3.11 7.55 -14.37
N GLY A 30 1.80 7.32 -14.15
CA GLY A 30 0.87 8.34 -13.68
C GLY A 30 1.20 8.86 -12.27
N PHE A 31 1.63 7.99 -11.35
CA PHE A 31 2.10 8.42 -10.03
C PHE A 31 3.33 9.31 -10.14
N LEU A 32 4.33 8.92 -10.94
CA LEU A 32 5.57 9.65 -11.10
C LEU A 32 5.36 11.06 -11.67
N GLN A 33 4.36 11.26 -12.52
CA GLN A 33 4.00 12.60 -13.03
C GLN A 33 3.48 13.53 -11.92
N ARG A 34 2.88 12.99 -10.87
CA ARG A 34 2.35 13.74 -9.71
C ARG A 34 3.38 13.89 -8.60
N LEU A 35 4.15 12.84 -8.38
CA LEU A 35 5.21 12.77 -7.38
C LEU A 35 6.43 13.54 -7.91
N LYS A 36 6.51 14.83 -7.59
CA LYS A 36 7.68 15.69 -7.86
C LYS A 36 8.87 15.34 -6.94
N TRP A 37 9.23 14.07 -6.88
CA TRP A 37 10.30 13.54 -6.04
C TRP A 37 11.61 13.46 -6.79
N GLU A 38 12.70 13.63 -6.05
CA GLU A 38 14.04 13.38 -6.55
C GLU A 38 14.26 11.89 -6.83
N GLU A 39 15.16 11.58 -7.75
CA GLU A 39 15.48 10.20 -8.13
C GLU A 39 15.87 9.32 -6.91
N SER A 40 16.57 9.90 -5.92
CA SER A 40 16.96 9.21 -4.70
C SER A 40 15.76 8.75 -3.86
N VAL A 41 14.69 9.54 -3.82
CA VAL A 41 13.44 9.20 -3.14
C VAL A 41 12.67 8.15 -3.95
N LEU A 42 12.60 8.35 -5.27
CA LEU A 42 11.95 7.41 -6.18
C LEU A 42 12.55 6.00 -6.10
N ARG A 43 13.87 5.87 -6.07
CA ARG A 43 14.54 4.57 -5.91
C ARG A 43 14.15 3.89 -4.60
N ARG A 44 14.17 4.63 -3.49
CA ARG A 44 13.80 4.12 -2.16
C ARG A 44 12.32 3.72 -2.06
N LYS A 45 11.44 4.35 -2.84
CA LYS A 45 9.99 4.13 -2.82
C LYS A 45 9.45 3.33 -4.00
N SER A 46 10.34 2.81 -4.85
CA SER A 46 9.97 2.10 -6.08
C SER A 46 9.04 0.91 -5.85
N PHE A 47 9.33 0.07 -4.85
CA PHE A 47 8.48 -1.07 -4.51
C PHE A 47 7.14 -0.65 -3.89
N ASP A 48 7.12 0.38 -3.04
CA ASP A 48 5.89 0.89 -2.44
C ASP A 48 4.96 1.47 -3.53
N LEU A 49 5.53 2.17 -4.52
CA LEU A 49 4.81 2.67 -5.69
C LEU A 49 4.24 1.53 -6.55
N LEU A 50 5.02 0.47 -6.77
CA LEU A 50 4.55 -0.70 -7.49
C LEU A 50 3.41 -1.42 -6.76
N LEU A 51 3.51 -1.56 -5.43
CA LEU A 51 2.45 -2.16 -4.62
C LEU A 51 1.17 -1.33 -4.67
N LEU A 52 1.27 -0.01 -4.51
CA LEU A 52 0.12 0.89 -4.65
C LEU A 52 -0.50 0.81 -6.04
N ALA A 53 0.31 0.74 -7.10
CA ALA A 53 -0.18 0.62 -8.46
C ALA A 53 -0.90 -0.72 -8.69
N GLN A 54 -0.39 -1.83 -8.13
CA GLN A 54 -1.06 -3.13 -8.18
C GLN A 54 -2.41 -3.10 -7.45
N SER A 55 -2.46 -2.45 -6.29
CA SER A 55 -3.71 -2.25 -5.54
C SER A 55 -4.76 -1.51 -6.36
N VAL A 56 -4.36 -0.41 -7.02
CA VAL A 56 -5.24 0.36 -7.92
C VAL A 56 -5.67 -0.48 -9.12
N ALA A 57 -4.74 -1.15 -9.79
CA ALA A 57 -5.02 -1.91 -11.01
C ALA A 57 -6.06 -3.02 -10.79
N ARG A 58 -6.06 -3.62 -9.59
CA ARG A 58 -6.85 -4.81 -9.27
C ARG A 58 -8.02 -4.56 -8.33
N GLY A 59 -8.16 -3.34 -7.81
CA GLY A 59 -9.20 -3.01 -6.84
C GLY A 59 -9.05 -3.79 -5.52
N VAL A 60 -7.81 -4.05 -5.10
CA VAL A 60 -7.48 -4.76 -3.85
C VAL A 60 -6.79 -3.81 -2.87
N LYS A 61 -6.89 -4.08 -1.57
CA LYS A 61 -6.28 -3.22 -0.55
C LYS A 61 -4.93 -3.75 -0.08
N ILE A 62 -3.98 -2.85 0.11
CA ILE A 62 -2.72 -3.12 0.81
C ILE A 62 -3.02 -3.13 2.30
N PHE A 63 -2.89 -4.31 2.92
CA PHE A 63 -2.91 -4.43 4.37
C PHE A 63 -1.48 -4.22 4.91
N THR A 64 -1.27 -3.18 5.71
CA THR A 64 0.08 -2.79 6.15
C THR A 64 0.11 -2.18 7.55
N THR A 65 1.28 -2.25 8.19
CA THR A 65 1.62 -1.48 9.40
C THR A 65 2.56 -0.31 9.10
N ASP A 66 2.95 -0.13 7.84
CA ASP A 66 3.79 0.97 7.40
C ASP A 66 2.93 2.18 7.05
N ARG A 67 3.05 3.23 7.87
CA ARG A 67 2.32 4.48 7.70
C ARG A 67 2.71 5.21 6.43
N ASP A 68 3.88 4.94 5.85
CA ASP A 68 4.35 5.68 4.69
C ASP A 68 3.49 5.44 3.45
N PHE A 69 2.79 4.31 3.36
CA PHE A 69 1.79 4.07 2.31
C PHE A 69 0.69 5.14 2.29
N ILE A 70 0.26 5.64 3.45
CA ILE A 70 -0.72 6.74 3.54
C ILE A 70 -0.13 8.00 2.89
N ASN A 71 1.13 8.33 3.20
CA ASN A 71 1.80 9.52 2.65
C ASN A 71 1.98 9.41 1.13
N ILE A 72 2.38 8.23 0.64
CA ILE A 72 2.55 7.96 -0.80
C ILE A 72 1.20 8.12 -1.49
N ARG A 73 0.14 7.49 -0.97
CA ARG A 73 -1.21 7.54 -1.52
C ARG A 73 -1.73 8.96 -1.64
N GLU A 74 -1.62 9.76 -0.57
CA GLU A 74 -2.16 11.13 -0.58
C GLU A 74 -1.42 12.06 -1.57
N ARG A 75 -0.21 11.68 -2.00
CA ARG A 75 0.54 12.42 -3.03
C ARG A 75 0.36 11.86 -4.44
N ALA A 76 0.21 10.54 -4.56
CA ALA A 76 0.12 9.84 -5.85
C ALA A 76 -1.30 9.83 -6.44
N LEU A 77 -2.33 9.86 -5.59
CA LEU A 77 -3.73 9.72 -5.97
C LEU A 77 -4.54 10.96 -5.57
N PRO A 78 -5.74 11.18 -6.17
CA PRO A 78 -6.65 12.22 -5.71
C PRO A 78 -6.94 12.06 -4.21
N PRO A 79 -7.11 13.14 -3.44
CA PRO A 79 -7.32 13.07 -1.98
C PRO A 79 -8.44 12.09 -1.61
N SER A 80 -8.22 11.28 -0.58
CA SER A 80 -9.20 10.26 -0.14
C SER A 80 -10.39 10.89 0.59
N GLY A 81 -10.16 12.05 1.22
CA GLY A 81 -11.08 12.58 2.24
C GLY A 81 -11.18 11.70 3.49
N ARG A 82 -10.25 10.75 3.67
CA ARG A 82 -10.18 9.85 4.82
C ARG A 82 -9.05 10.30 5.74
N ASP A 83 -9.34 10.38 7.02
CA ASP A 83 -8.36 10.68 8.06
C ASP A 83 -8.01 9.42 8.86
N GLU A 84 -6.77 9.37 9.31
CA GLU A 84 -6.30 8.34 10.25
C GLU A 84 -7.02 8.50 11.60
N ARG A 85 -7.65 7.42 12.06
CA ARG A 85 -8.39 7.36 13.33
C ARG A 85 -7.51 6.78 14.42
N ARG A 86 -7.73 7.22 15.65
CA ARG A 86 -7.03 6.73 16.84
C ARG A 86 -8.02 6.36 17.94
N ASP A 87 -7.95 5.12 18.39
CA ASP A 87 -8.58 4.70 19.63
C ASP A 87 -7.63 5.02 20.80
N ARG A 88 -8.08 5.90 21.68
CA ARG A 88 -7.29 6.35 22.83
C ARG A 88 -7.16 5.30 23.92
N SER A 89 -8.09 4.34 23.99
CA SER A 89 -8.11 3.33 25.04
C SER A 89 -7.09 2.21 24.80
N SER A 90 -6.98 1.77 23.55
CA SER A 90 -6.06 0.71 23.12
C SER A 90 -4.75 1.24 22.51
N GLY A 91 -4.67 2.54 22.20
CA GLY A 91 -3.55 3.11 21.45
C GLY A 91 -3.53 2.72 19.97
N LEU A 92 -4.55 2.01 19.49
CA LEU A 92 -4.72 1.56 18.11
C LEU A 92 -4.89 2.77 17.18
N ARG A 93 -4.15 2.75 16.07
CA ARG A 93 -4.24 3.68 14.96
C ARG A 93 -4.68 2.91 13.73
N TYR A 94 -5.70 3.41 13.04
CA TYR A 94 -6.29 2.76 11.87
C TYR A 94 -6.62 3.79 10.79
N TYR A 95 -6.33 3.43 9.54
CA TYR A 95 -6.72 4.19 8.36
C TYR A 95 -7.20 3.21 7.30
N GLU A 96 -8.27 3.58 6.61
CA GLU A 96 -8.78 2.79 5.49
C GLU A 96 -9.34 3.69 4.39
N ASP A 97 -8.93 3.40 3.16
CA ASP A 97 -9.51 3.92 1.94
C ASP A 97 -9.74 2.78 0.91
N ASP A 98 -9.89 3.12 -0.36
CA ASP A 98 -10.13 2.16 -1.43
C ASP A 98 -8.92 1.24 -1.71
N TYR A 99 -7.71 1.65 -1.31
CA TYR A 99 -6.46 1.01 -1.69
C TYR A 99 -5.60 0.55 -0.51
N ILE A 100 -5.80 1.11 0.68
CA ILE A 100 -4.96 0.86 1.86
C ILE A 100 -5.85 0.54 3.06
N ILE A 101 -5.45 -0.48 3.81
CA ILE A 101 -5.81 -0.69 5.20
C ILE A 101 -4.52 -0.60 6.02
N TYR A 102 -4.38 0.46 6.81
CA TYR A 102 -3.29 0.61 7.75
C TYR A 102 -3.77 0.32 9.17
N VAL A 103 -2.99 -0.48 9.90
CA VAL A 103 -3.19 -0.76 11.32
C VAL A 103 -1.86 -0.64 12.04
N GLY A 104 -1.82 0.13 13.13
CA GLY A 104 -0.62 0.27 13.96
C GLY A 104 -0.97 0.60 15.41
N TYR A 105 0.02 0.56 16.29
CA TYR A 105 -0.12 0.95 17.70
C TYR A 105 0.78 2.16 18.00
N SER A 106 0.37 2.93 19.02
CA SER A 106 1.14 4.07 19.55
C SER A 106 2.27 3.59 20.46
#